data_AF-A0AAN6JWU1-F1
#
_entry.id   AF-A0AAN6JWU1-F1
#
_cell.length_a   1.000
_cell.length_b   1.000
_cell.length_c   1.000
_cell.angle_alpha   90.00
_cell.angle_beta   90.00
_cell.angle_gamma   90.00
#
_symmetry.space_group_name_H-M   'P 1'
#
loop_
_entity.id
_entity.type
_entity.pdbx_description
1 polymer ?
#
loop_
_entity_poly.entity_id
_entity_poly.type
_entity_poly.pdbx_seq_one_letter_code
_entity_poly.pdbx_strand_id
1 'polypeptide(L)' 'MDYQVQELLPPGTVALEDLQRNEIILQPTPSDDPEQPLNWSVGRKTVNYVIVCFYALITFTL' A
#
# COMPACT_ATOMS: atom_id res chain seq x y z
N MET A 1 21.74 10.25 12.36
CA MET A 1 21.59 10.72 13.75
C MET A 1 20.13 11.13 13.88
N ASP A 2 19.22 10.17 13.72
CA ASP A 2 17.84 10.41 13.22
C ASP A 2 16.77 10.30 14.31
N TYR A 3 17.20 10.10 15.56
CA TYR A 3 16.32 9.87 16.71
C TYR A 3 15.69 11.14 17.30
N GLN A 4 15.93 12.33 16.75
CA GLN A 4 15.51 13.59 17.38
C GLN A 4 14.40 14.34 16.64
N VAL A 5 14.18 14.09 15.35
CA VAL A 5 13.09 14.74 14.59
C VAL A 5 11.76 14.00 14.76
N GLN A 6 11.80 12.67 14.93
CA GLN A 6 10.59 11.84 15.05
C GLN A 6 9.77 12.16 16.32
N GLU A 7 10.42 12.56 17.42
CA GLU A 7 9.76 12.89 18.69
C GLU A 7 8.94 14.20 18.65
N LEU A 8 9.21 15.10 17.70
CA LEU A 8 8.51 16.39 17.60
C LEU A 8 7.22 16.29 16.76
N LEU A 9 7.09 15.24 15.96
CA LEU A 9 5.97 15.07 15.05
C LEU A 9 4.82 14.33 15.74
N PRO A 10 3.55 14.69 15.46
CA PRO A 10 2.41 13.92 15.94
C PRO A 10 2.53 12.44 15.52
N PRO A 11 2.10 11.49 16.38
CA PRO A 11 2.14 10.07 16.05
C PRO A 11 1.44 9.80 14.72
N GLY A 12 2.10 9.06 13.82
CA GLY A 12 1.64 8.80 12.46
C GLY A 12 2.12 9.80 11.40
N THR A 13 2.91 10.80 11.77
CA THR A 13 3.57 11.71 10.82
C THR A 13 5.01 11.26 10.54
N VAL A 14 5.39 11.23 9.27
CA VAL A 14 6.72 10.83 8.80
C VAL A 14 7.29 11.91 7.86
N ALA A 15 8.59 12.18 7.95
CA ALA A 15 9.26 13.05 6.99
C ALA A 15 9.46 12.33 5.65
N LEU A 16 9.08 12.97 4.55
CA LEU A 16 9.17 12.42 3.18
C LEU A 16 10.47 12.80 2.46
N GLU A 17 11.27 13.68 3.05
CA GLU A 17 12.55 14.13 2.50
C GLU A 17 13.66 13.91 3.53
N ASP A 18 14.76 13.29 3.09
CA ASP A 18 16.00 13.29 3.86
C ASP A 18 16.85 14.48 3.41
N LEU A 19 16.88 15.53 4.24
CA LEU A 19 17.68 16.74 3.97
C LEU A 19 19.19 16.47 3.86
N GLN A 20 19.69 15.33 4.38
CA GLN A 20 21.09 14.95 4.25
C GLN A 20 21.41 14.18 2.97
N ARG A 21 20.46 13.39 2.44
CA ARG A 21 20.67 12.55 1.26
C ARG A 21 20.06 13.13 -0.02
N ASN A 22 19.23 14.18 0.09
CA ASN A 22 18.43 14.72 -1.02
C ASN A 22 17.63 13.62 -1.75
N GLU A 23 17.23 12.60 -1.00
CA GLU A 23 16.47 11.45 -1.47
C GLU A 23 15.04 11.57 -0.94
N ILE A 24 14.07 11.28 -1.81
CA ILE A 24 12.65 11.24 -1.45
C ILE A 24 12.40 9.89 -0.78
N ILE A 25 11.99 9.93 0.49
CA ILE A 25 11.59 8.75 1.24
C ILE A 25 10.17 8.39 0.79
N LEU A 26 10.05 7.29 0.04
CA LEU A 26 8.76 6.76 -0.41
C LEU A 26 8.04 6.09 0.77
N GLN A 27 6.91 6.68 1.18
CA GLN A 27 6.05 6.18 2.25
C GLN A 27 4.63 5.93 1.71
N PRO A 28 4.10 4.70 1.83
CA PRO A 28 4.79 3.49 2.32
C PRO A 28 5.89 3.03 1.35
N THR A 29 6.88 2.31 1.88
CA THR A 29 7.94 1.72 1.05
C THR A 29 7.32 0.76 0.03
N PRO A 30 7.72 0.82 -1.26
CA PRO A 30 7.25 -0.14 -2.25
C PRO A 30 7.55 -1.55 -1.74
N SER A 31 6.52 -2.39 -1.70
CA SER A 31 6.64 -3.76 -1.24
C SER A 31 6.51 -4.69 -2.43
N ASP A 32 7.49 -5.57 -2.63
CA ASP A 32 7.52 -6.56 -3.72
C ASP A 32 6.94 -7.92 -3.29
N ASP A 33 6.21 -7.97 -2.17
CA ASP A 33 5.67 -9.22 -1.64
C ASP A 33 4.61 -9.81 -2.60
N PRO A 34 4.80 -11.02 -3.15
CA PRO A 34 3.87 -11.63 -4.10
C PRO A 34 2.50 -11.97 -3.50
N GLU A 35 2.36 -11.99 -2.17
CA GLU A 35 1.08 -12.23 -1.51
C GLU A 35 0.24 -10.97 -1.38
N GLN A 36 0.82 -9.78 -1.60
CA GLN A 36 0.05 -8.55 -1.62
C GLN A 36 -0.85 -8.51 -2.86
N PRO A 37 -2.16 -8.21 -2.71
CA PRO A 37 -3.09 -8.13 -3.83
C PRO A 37 -2.63 -7.21 -4.96
N LEU A 38 -1.82 -6.21 -4.60
CA LEU A 38 -1.24 -5.27 -5.54
C LEU A 38 -0.25 -5.93 -6.52
N ASN A 39 0.55 -6.90 -6.05
CA ASN A 39 1.63 -7.52 -6.82
C ASN A 39 1.22 -8.81 -7.54
N TRP A 40 -0.03 -9.24 -7.35
CA TRP A 40 -0.55 -10.43 -8.01
C TRP A 40 -0.41 -10.38 -9.53
N SER A 41 -0.19 -11.56 -10.14
CA SER A 41 -0.28 -11.71 -11.58
C SER A 41 -1.69 -11.35 -12.07
N VAL A 42 -1.80 -10.93 -13.33
CA VAL A 42 -3.09 -10.55 -13.93
C VAL A 42 -4.14 -11.65 -13.75
N GLY A 43 -3.76 -12.92 -13.84
CA GLY A 43 -4.67 -14.06 -13.61
C GLY A 43 -5.26 -14.08 -12.20
N ARG A 44 -4.43 -13.94 -11.15
CA ARG A 44 -4.89 -13.89 -9.75
C ARG A 44 -5.85 -12.71 -9.54
N LYS A 45 -5.56 -11.54 -10.12
CA LYS A 45 -6.45 -10.36 -10.04
C LYS A 45 -7.79 -10.61 -10.71
N THR A 46 -7.78 -11.17 -11.92
CA THR A 46 -9.01 -11.45 -12.69
C THR A 46 -9.92 -12.43 -11.96
N VAL A 47 -9.37 -13.53 -11.41
CA VAL A 47 -10.18 -14.53 -10.68
C VAL A 47 -10.86 -13.91 -9.47
N ASN A 48 -10.13 -13.17 -8.65
CA ASN A 48 -10.70 -12.51 -7.47
C ASN A 48 -11.75 -11.47 -7.86
N TYR A 49 -11.49 -10.68 -8.90
CA TYR A 49 -12.45 -9.69 -9.40
C TYR A 49 -13.76 -10.34 -9.85
N VAL A 50 -13.69 -11.42 -10.63
CA VAL A 50 -14.86 -12.16 -11.12
C VAL A 50 -15.69 -12.71 -9.96
N ILE A 51 -15.05 -13.28 -8.93
CA ILE A 51 -15.74 -13.81 -7.75
C ILE A 51 -16.50 -12.70 -7.01
N VAL A 52 -15.86 -11.55 -6.78
CA VAL A 52 -16.49 -10.41 -6.10
C VAL A 52 -17.67 -9.87 -6.92
N CYS A 53 -17.50 -9.71 -8.24
CA CYS A 53 -18.59 -9.29 -9.12
C CYS A 53 -19.76 -10.28 -9.10
N PHE A 54 -19.48 -11.58 -9.15
CA PHE A 54 -20.50 -12.62 -9.11
C PHE A 54 -21.28 -12.60 -7.79
N TYR A 55 -20.57 -12.47 -6.66
CA TYR A 55 -21.21 -12.33 -5.36
C TYR A 55 -22.10 -11.09 -5.27
N ALA A 56 -21.64 -9.94 -5.80
CA ALA A 56 -22.44 -8.73 -5.84
C ALA A 56 -23.71 -8.92 -6.69
N LEU A 57 -23.61 -9.59 -7.85
CA LEU A 57 -24.78 -9.90 -8.68
C LEU A 57 -25.78 -10.80 -7.95
N ILE A 58 -25.32 -11.85 -7.28
CA ILE A 58 -26.18 -12.71 -6.46
C ILE A 58 -26.85 -11.91 -5.34
N THR A 59 -26.12 -11.02 -4.68
CA THR A 59 -26.64 -10.33 -3.49
C THR A 59 -27.61 -9.21 -3.83
N PHE A 60 -27.40 -8.51 -4.94
CA PHE A 60 -28.10 -7.26 -5.26
C PHE A 60 -28.99 -7.31 -6.50
N THR A 61 -28.89 -8.35 -7.33
CA THR A 61 -29.63 -8.43 -8.61
C THR A 61 -30.48 -9.68 -8.72
N LEU A 62 -29.99 -10.83 -8.26
CA LEU A 62 -30.70 -12.12 -8.30
C LEU A 62 -31.44 -12.38 -6.97
#